data_AF-J9EB90-F1
#
_entry.id   AF-J9EB90-F1
#
_cell.length_a   1.000
_cell.length_b   1.000
_cell.length_c   1.000
_cell.angle_alpha   90.00
_cell.angle_beta   90.00
_cell.angle_gamma   90.00
#
_symmetry.space_group_name_H-M   'P 1'
#
loop_
_entity.id
_entity.type
_entity.pdbx_description
1 polymer ?
#
loop_
_entity_poly.entity_id
_entity_poly.type
_entity_poly.pdbx_seq_one_letter_code
_entity_poly.pdbx_strand_id
1 'polypeptide(L)'
;MRNLWGDRFFNMKTKKWTSTQDADSKRGFVQFVLDPIFKVFDAVMNVKKEETAKLIEKLDIKLSNDERNLEGKPLMKIMMRKWLPAGDTMLQMICMHLPSPVTAQKYRMEMLYEGPHDDEAAIAIRNCDPNGPLMMYVSKMVPTSDKGRFYAFGRVFSGKVATGMKARIQGPNFVPGKKEDLYEKTIQRTILMMGRYVEPIEDIPSGNIAGLVGVDQYLVKGGTITTYKDAHNLRVMKFSVSPVVRVAVEPKNAGDLPKL
;
A
#
# COMPACT_ATOMS: atom_id res chain seq x y z
N MET A 1 -16.62 2.19 22.06
CA MET A 1 -16.79 3.05 20.87
C MET A 1 -18.18 3.03 20.22
N ARG A 2 -19.09 2.08 20.51
CA ARG A 2 -20.41 1.97 19.83
C ARG A 2 -21.30 3.22 19.87
N ASN A 3 -21.11 4.12 20.85
CA ASN A 3 -21.93 5.33 21.00
C ASN A 3 -21.29 6.59 20.40
N LEU A 4 -20.06 6.50 19.90
CA LEU A 4 -19.33 7.66 19.38
C LEU A 4 -19.55 7.89 17.88
N TRP A 5 -20.45 7.14 17.24
CA TRP A 5 -20.73 7.26 15.81
C TRP A 5 -22.22 7.06 15.53
N GLY A 6 -22.71 7.67 14.45
CA GLY A 6 -24.12 7.62 14.04
C GLY A 6 -25.06 8.50 14.89
N ASP A 7 -26.35 8.18 14.84
CA ASP A 7 -27.42 8.85 15.60
C ASP A 7 -27.45 8.38 17.07
N ARG A 8 -26.32 8.58 17.76
CA ARG A 8 -26.17 8.31 19.20
C ARG A 8 -25.89 9.62 19.92
N PHE A 9 -26.75 9.96 20.87
CA PHE A 9 -26.72 11.24 21.57
C PHE A 9 -26.40 11.02 23.05
N PHE A 10 -25.64 11.94 23.65
CA PHE A 10 -25.32 11.94 25.06
C PHE A 10 -25.86 13.21 25.70
N ASN A 11 -26.54 13.04 26.83
CA ASN A 11 -27.05 14.15 27.62
C ASN A 11 -26.16 14.35 28.85
N MET A 12 -25.54 15.53 28.99
CA MET A 12 -24.60 15.82 30.08
C MET A 12 -25.26 15.89 31.45
N LYS A 13 -26.54 16.27 31.52
CA LYS A 13 -27.28 16.39 32.78
C LYS A 13 -27.63 15.01 33.32
N THR A 14 -28.19 14.15 32.48
CA THR A 14 -28.62 12.80 32.88
C THR A 14 -27.51 11.76 32.81
N LYS A 15 -26.41 12.06 32.11
CA LYS A 15 -25.28 11.15 31.81
C LYS A 15 -25.71 9.87 31.09
N LYS A 16 -26.78 9.94 30.31
CA LYS A 16 -27.35 8.81 29.57
C LYS A 16 -27.15 8.95 28.06
N TRP A 17 -27.06 7.80 27.41
CA TRP A 17 -27.02 7.68 25.95
C TRP A 17 -28.42 7.37 25.39
N THR A 18 -28.82 8.08 24.35
CA THR A 18 -30.08 7.88 23.64
C THR A 18 -29.84 7.75 22.13
N SER A 19 -30.78 7.14 21.42
CA SER A 19 -30.79 7.12 19.94
C SER A 19 -31.67 8.23 19.34
N THR A 20 -32.39 8.96 20.20
CA THR A 20 -33.24 10.08 19.84
C THR A 20 -32.64 11.35 20.42
N GLN A 21 -32.60 12.41 19.61
CA GLN A 21 -32.11 13.70 20.06
C GLN A 21 -33.12 14.34 21.02
N ASP A 22 -32.66 14.66 22.22
CA ASP A 22 -33.35 15.56 23.16
C ASP A 22 -32.71 16.97 23.11
N ALA A 23 -33.39 17.98 23.67
CA ALA A 23 -32.94 19.38 23.63
C ALA A 23 -31.58 19.64 24.32
N ASP A 24 -31.19 18.78 25.26
CA ASP A 24 -29.97 18.90 26.07
C ASP A 24 -28.86 17.92 25.63
N SER A 25 -29.10 17.15 24.58
CA SER A 25 -28.23 16.08 24.10
C SER A 25 -27.48 16.49 22.84
N LYS A 26 -26.22 16.08 22.76
CA LYS A 26 -25.39 16.24 21.56
C LYS A 26 -24.99 14.87 21.03
N ARG A 27 -24.73 14.78 19.72
CA ARG A 27 -24.16 13.58 19.12
C ARG A 27 -22.86 13.22 19.83
N GLY A 28 -22.67 11.96 20.18
CA GLY A 28 -21.50 11.48 20.89
C GLY A 28 -20.20 11.84 20.20
N PHE A 29 -20.14 11.70 18.87
CA PHE A 29 -18.99 12.10 18.07
C PHE A 29 -18.67 13.59 18.21
N VAL A 30 -19.69 14.44 18.07
CA VAL A 30 -19.52 15.89 18.15
C VAL A 30 -19.00 16.26 19.53
N GLN A 31 -19.65 15.78 20.57
CA GLN A 31 -19.34 16.16 21.94
C GLN A 31 -17.98 15.65 22.44
N PHE A 32 -17.62 14.41 22.11
CA PHE A 32 -16.43 13.76 22.70
C PHE A 32 -15.23 13.69 21.75
N VAL A 33 -15.41 13.99 20.46
CA VAL A 33 -14.33 13.97 19.47
C VAL A 33 -14.14 15.33 18.83
N LEU A 34 -15.17 15.89 18.16
CA LEU A 34 -15.00 17.14 17.42
C LEU A 34 -14.87 18.37 18.32
N ASP A 35 -15.73 18.53 19.33
CA ASP A 35 -15.72 19.69 20.24
C ASP A 35 -14.34 19.84 20.93
N PRO A 36 -13.70 18.78 21.48
CA PRO A 36 -12.34 18.87 22.00
C PRO A 36 -11.29 19.28 20.95
N ILE A 37 -11.38 18.74 19.73
CA ILE A 37 -10.45 19.09 18.65
C ILE A 37 -10.61 20.57 18.28
N PHE A 38 -11.84 21.04 18.07
CA PHE A 38 -12.10 22.44 17.75
C PHE A 38 -11.66 23.38 18.85
N LYS A 39 -11.82 22.98 20.13
CA LYS A 39 -11.32 23.77 21.24
C LYS A 39 -9.79 23.94 21.22
N VAL A 40 -9.05 22.88 20.89
CA VAL A 40 -7.59 22.97 20.71
C VAL A 40 -7.23 23.88 19.54
N PHE A 41 -7.92 23.72 18.40
CA PHE A 41 -7.67 24.57 17.23
C PHE A 41 -7.95 26.04 17.52
N ASP A 42 -9.08 26.36 18.14
CA ASP A 42 -9.47 27.72 18.50
C ASP A 42 -8.47 28.34 19.49
N ALA A 43 -8.09 27.62 20.55
CA ALA A 43 -7.14 28.12 21.53
C ALA A 43 -5.76 28.43 20.92
N VAL A 44 -5.24 27.54 20.07
CA VAL A 44 -3.89 27.67 19.50
C VAL A 44 -3.86 28.68 18.34
N MET A 45 -4.84 28.65 17.45
CA MET A 45 -4.87 29.52 16.25
C MET A 45 -5.22 30.97 16.60
N ASN A 46 -6.04 31.19 17.63
CA ASN A 46 -6.37 32.53 18.13
C ASN A 46 -5.45 32.98 19.27
N VAL A 47 -4.32 32.29 19.49
CA VAL A 47 -3.23 32.67 20.41
C VAL A 47 -3.72 32.89 21.86
N LYS A 48 -4.68 32.08 22.31
CA LYS A 48 -5.18 32.09 23.69
C LYS A 48 -4.19 31.37 24.61
N LYS A 49 -3.13 32.06 25.03
CA LYS A 49 -1.97 31.47 25.73
C LYS A 49 -2.33 30.72 27.01
N GLU A 50 -3.16 31.32 27.87
CA GLU A 50 -3.58 30.67 29.12
C GLU A 50 -4.43 29.41 28.89
N GLU A 51 -5.36 29.48 27.93
CA GLU A 51 -6.21 28.33 27.58
C GLU A 51 -5.39 27.21 26.95
N THR A 52 -4.45 27.56 26.07
CA THR A 52 -3.52 26.63 25.44
C THR A 52 -2.66 25.91 26.49
N ALA A 53 -2.11 26.62 27.47
CA ALA A 53 -1.33 26.03 28.56
C ALA A 53 -2.17 25.03 29.38
N LYS A 54 -3.41 25.39 29.73
CA LYS A 54 -4.35 24.49 30.42
C LYS A 54 -4.71 23.26 29.60
N LEU A 55 -4.86 23.39 28.28
CA LEU A 55 -5.14 22.27 27.39
C LEU A 55 -3.93 21.33 27.26
N ILE A 56 -2.71 21.87 27.16
CA ILE A 56 -1.48 21.08 27.10
C ILE A 56 -1.36 20.20 28.35
N GLU A 57 -1.61 20.77 29.54
CA GLU A 57 -1.57 20.03 30.80
C GLU A 57 -2.71 19.00 30.89
N LYS A 58 -3.95 19.41 30.59
CA LYS A 58 -5.13 18.53 30.71
C LYS A 58 -5.11 17.34 29.73
N LEU A 59 -4.50 17.53 28.56
CA LEU A 59 -4.36 16.50 27.53
C LEU A 59 -3.04 15.71 27.65
N ASP A 60 -2.23 15.99 28.68
CA ASP A 60 -0.91 15.37 28.92
C ASP A 60 0.03 15.45 27.69
N ILE A 61 0.06 16.61 27.02
CA ILE A 61 0.88 16.82 25.83
C ILE A 61 2.29 17.25 26.24
N LYS A 62 3.27 16.36 26.05
CA LYS A 62 4.68 16.64 26.40
C LYS A 62 5.37 17.46 25.31
N LEU A 63 5.58 18.75 25.56
CA LEU A 63 6.33 19.67 24.68
C LEU A 63 7.74 19.95 25.19
N SER A 64 8.73 20.02 24.29
CA SER A 64 10.08 20.51 24.61
C SER A 64 10.08 22.03 24.81
N ASN A 65 11.18 22.57 25.35
CA ASN A 65 11.31 24.02 25.58
C ASN A 65 11.15 24.83 24.29
N ASP A 66 11.77 24.37 23.19
CA ASP A 66 11.67 25.05 21.89
C ASP A 66 10.25 24.98 21.31
N GLU A 67 9.57 23.84 21.48
CA GLU A 67 8.19 23.66 21.01
C GLU A 67 7.20 24.56 21.76
N ARG A 68 7.44 24.87 23.03
CA ARG A 68 6.60 25.76 23.84
C ARG A 68 6.65 27.22 23.37
N ASN A 69 7.73 27.61 22.69
CA ASN A 69 7.89 28.95 22.15
C ASN A 69 7.23 29.13 20.77
N LEU A 70 6.73 28.04 20.16
CA LEU A 70 6.01 28.11 18.91
C LEU A 70 4.60 28.68 19.12
N GLU A 71 4.07 29.33 18.10
CA GLU A 71 2.70 29.86 18.10
C GLU A 71 1.97 29.50 16.81
N GLY A 72 0.64 29.60 16.82
CA GLY A 72 -0.21 29.37 15.66
C GLY A 72 -0.02 27.99 15.03
N LYS A 73 0.05 27.96 13.69
CA LYS A 73 0.07 26.71 12.90
C LYS A 73 1.23 25.76 13.26
N PRO A 74 2.48 26.22 13.47
CA PRO A 74 3.57 25.38 13.98
C PRO A 74 3.24 24.65 15.29
N LEU A 75 2.80 25.38 16.34
CA LEU A 75 2.45 24.78 17.64
C LEU A 75 1.30 23.79 17.49
N MET A 76 0.27 24.16 16.74
CA MET A 76 -0.91 23.33 16.47
C MET A 76 -0.47 21.96 15.92
N LYS A 77 0.36 21.95 14.88
CA LYS A 77 0.81 20.70 14.23
C LYS A 77 1.51 19.77 15.22
N ILE A 78 2.33 20.32 16.11
CA ILE A 78 3.06 19.53 17.11
C ILE A 78 2.10 18.98 18.17
N MET A 79 1.21 19.82 18.69
CA MET A 79 0.19 19.40 19.66
C MET A 79 -0.66 18.26 19.13
N MET A 80 -1.21 18.39 17.91
CA MET A 80 -2.05 17.33 17.33
C MET A 80 -1.26 16.06 17.02
N ARG A 81 -0.01 16.16 16.54
CA ARG A 81 0.83 14.99 16.27
C ARG A 81 1.10 14.18 17.54
N LYS A 82 1.26 14.85 18.68
CA LYS A 82 1.53 14.21 19.98
C LYS A 82 0.24 13.72 20.66
N TRP A 83 -0.85 14.46 20.52
CA TRP A 83 -2.13 14.11 21.15
C TRP A 83 -2.88 13.02 20.38
N LEU A 84 -2.96 13.13 19.05
CA LEU A 84 -3.72 12.24 18.17
C LEU A 84 -2.84 11.80 16.98
N PRO A 85 -1.88 10.89 17.20
CA PRO A 85 -1.01 10.39 16.14
C PRO A 85 -1.81 9.56 15.12
N ALA A 86 -2.05 10.17 13.96
CA ALA A 86 -2.81 9.54 12.87
C ALA A 86 -2.09 8.32 12.28
N GLY A 87 -0.75 8.31 12.29
CA GLY A 87 0.06 7.23 11.74
C GLY A 87 -0.18 5.89 12.44
N ASP A 88 -0.07 5.88 13.76
CA ASP A 88 -0.25 4.67 14.58
C ASP A 88 -1.70 4.16 14.50
N THR A 89 -2.66 5.09 14.56
CA THR A 89 -4.08 4.76 14.43
C THR A 89 -4.38 4.14 13.06
N MET A 90 -3.86 4.71 11.98
CA MET A 90 -4.05 4.18 10.63
C MET A 90 -3.38 2.81 10.46
N LEU A 91 -2.18 2.62 11.00
CA LEU A 91 -1.49 1.33 10.97
C LEU A 91 -2.29 0.26 11.74
N GLN A 92 -2.84 0.61 12.90
CA GLN A 92 -3.69 -0.28 13.68
C GLN A 92 -4.95 -0.66 12.90
N MET A 93 -5.62 0.32 12.27
CA MET A 93 -6.79 0.05 11.43
C MET A 93 -6.45 -0.88 10.27
N ILE A 94 -5.30 -0.67 9.60
CA ILE A 94 -4.80 -1.55 8.54
C ILE A 94 -4.63 -2.98 9.07
N CYS A 95 -3.96 -3.16 10.21
CA CYS A 95 -3.73 -4.48 10.80
C CYS A 95 -5.03 -5.18 11.25
N MET A 96 -6.00 -4.42 11.73
CA MET A 96 -7.27 -4.97 12.23
C MET A 96 -8.25 -5.33 11.11
N HIS A 97 -8.28 -4.55 10.02
CA HIS A 97 -9.31 -4.64 9.00
C HIS A 97 -8.84 -5.22 7.67
N LEU A 98 -7.54 -5.19 7.37
CA LEU A 98 -7.02 -5.82 6.15
C LEU A 98 -6.54 -7.25 6.46
N PRO A 99 -6.93 -8.24 5.65
CA PRO A 99 -6.46 -9.61 5.84
C PRO A 99 -4.96 -9.71 5.53
N SER A 100 -4.26 -10.53 6.31
CA SER A 100 -2.89 -10.95 6.01
C SER A 100 -2.83 -11.68 4.66
N PRO A 101 -1.68 -11.70 3.96
CA PRO A 101 -1.57 -12.42 2.68
C PRO A 101 -1.93 -13.90 2.80
N VAL A 102 -1.58 -14.55 3.92
CA VAL A 102 -1.95 -15.94 4.22
C VAL A 102 -3.48 -16.15 4.25
N THR A 103 -4.22 -15.19 4.80
CA THR A 103 -5.69 -15.24 4.79
C THR A 103 -6.26 -14.86 3.43
N ALA A 104 -5.70 -13.80 2.82
CA ALA A 104 -6.20 -13.21 1.58
C ALA A 104 -6.06 -14.14 0.38
N GLN A 105 -4.94 -14.86 0.27
CA GLN A 105 -4.66 -15.69 -0.89
C GLN A 105 -5.58 -16.91 -0.99
N LYS A 106 -6.14 -17.41 0.12
CA LYS A 106 -7.09 -18.53 0.12
C LYS A 106 -8.28 -18.32 -0.81
N TYR A 107 -8.86 -17.12 -0.77
CA TYR A 107 -9.99 -16.74 -1.61
C TYR A 107 -9.58 -15.96 -2.87
N ARG A 108 -8.36 -15.41 -2.92
CA ARG A 108 -7.88 -14.66 -4.10
C ARG A 108 -7.25 -15.53 -5.17
N MET A 109 -6.71 -16.70 -4.83
CA MET A 109 -6.05 -17.59 -5.80
C MET A 109 -6.91 -17.82 -7.03
N GLU A 110 -8.18 -18.17 -6.86
CA GLU A 110 -9.14 -18.47 -7.93
C GLU A 110 -9.45 -17.26 -8.83
N MET A 111 -9.27 -16.05 -8.30
CA MET A 111 -9.42 -14.80 -9.05
C MET A 111 -8.13 -14.36 -9.74
N LEU A 112 -6.98 -14.82 -9.26
CA LEU A 112 -5.66 -14.35 -9.68
C LEU A 112 -4.96 -15.31 -10.63
N TYR A 113 -5.13 -16.62 -10.49
CA TYR A 113 -4.46 -17.63 -11.31
C TYR A 113 -5.36 -18.07 -12.48
N GLU A 114 -4.77 -18.28 -13.65
CA GLU A 114 -5.49 -18.70 -14.86
C GLU A 114 -5.47 -20.22 -15.09
N GLY A 115 -4.65 -20.96 -14.34
CA GLY A 115 -4.52 -22.41 -14.46
C GLY A 115 -5.51 -23.20 -13.60
N PRO A 116 -5.39 -24.55 -13.60
CA PRO A 116 -6.18 -25.42 -12.76
C PRO A 116 -6.03 -25.07 -11.27
N HIS A 117 -7.13 -25.09 -10.52
CA HIS A 117 -7.16 -24.67 -9.11
C HIS A 117 -6.57 -25.71 -8.13
N ASP A 118 -6.17 -26.86 -8.65
CA ASP A 118 -5.63 -28.03 -7.96
C ASP A 118 -4.19 -28.35 -8.36
N ASP A 119 -3.57 -27.55 -9.23
CA ASP A 119 -2.15 -27.71 -9.56
C ASP A 119 -1.24 -27.20 -8.43
N GLU A 120 0.06 -27.54 -8.53
CA GLU A 120 1.05 -27.21 -7.51
C GLU A 120 1.16 -25.69 -7.27
N ALA A 121 1.09 -24.88 -8.34
CA ALA A 121 1.15 -23.42 -8.25
C ALA A 121 -0.10 -22.85 -7.57
N ALA A 122 -1.30 -23.32 -7.92
CA ALA A 122 -2.56 -22.90 -7.33
C ALA A 122 -2.60 -23.23 -5.84
N ILE A 123 -2.21 -24.44 -5.44
CA ILE A 123 -2.16 -24.84 -4.03
C ILE A 123 -1.14 -23.98 -3.27
N ALA A 124 0.05 -23.77 -3.84
CA ALA A 124 1.09 -22.96 -3.21
C ALA A 124 0.67 -21.49 -3.07
N ILE A 125 0.03 -20.90 -4.09
CA ILE A 125 -0.55 -19.55 -4.03
C ILE A 125 -1.64 -19.53 -2.95
N ARG A 126 -2.58 -20.49 -2.94
CA ARG A 126 -3.69 -20.52 -1.97
C ARG A 126 -3.17 -20.53 -0.52
N ASN A 127 -2.07 -21.23 -0.29
CA ASN A 127 -1.46 -21.40 1.04
C ASN A 127 -0.44 -20.32 1.41
N CYS A 128 -0.09 -19.40 0.49
CA CYS A 128 1.02 -18.47 0.66
C CYS A 128 2.33 -19.19 1.00
N ASP A 129 2.56 -20.36 0.42
CA ASP A 129 3.65 -21.25 0.82
C ASP A 129 5.01 -20.69 0.38
N PRO A 130 5.93 -20.34 1.30
CA PRO A 130 7.26 -19.84 0.94
C PRO A 130 8.18 -20.93 0.37
N ASN A 131 7.85 -22.23 0.52
CA ASN A 131 8.66 -23.34 0.04
C ASN A 131 8.11 -23.98 -1.24
N GLY A 132 6.92 -23.56 -1.67
CA GLY A 132 6.33 -24.00 -2.95
C GLY A 132 7.01 -23.36 -4.17
N PRO A 133 6.50 -23.64 -5.38
CA PRO A 133 7.00 -23.00 -6.59
C PRO A 133 6.85 -21.48 -6.49
N LEU A 134 7.88 -20.76 -6.96
CA LEU A 134 7.81 -19.31 -7.13
C LEU A 134 6.63 -18.98 -8.04
N MET A 135 5.71 -18.13 -7.57
CA MET A 135 4.72 -17.45 -8.39
C MET A 135 4.71 -15.98 -7.99
N MET A 136 5.22 -15.11 -8.85
CA MET A 136 5.26 -13.67 -8.63
C MET A 136 4.57 -12.95 -9.79
N TYR A 137 3.79 -11.92 -9.49
CA TYR A 137 3.22 -11.04 -10.52
C TYR A 137 3.96 -9.70 -10.52
N VAL A 138 4.56 -9.35 -11.65
CA VAL A 138 5.08 -8.01 -11.91
C VAL A 138 3.92 -7.13 -12.36
N SER A 139 3.65 -6.08 -11.60
CA SER A 139 2.51 -5.18 -11.83
C SER A 139 2.91 -3.82 -12.40
N LYS A 140 4.16 -3.40 -12.16
CA LYS A 140 4.65 -2.08 -12.51
C LYS A 140 6.14 -2.10 -12.78
N MET A 141 6.55 -1.38 -13.81
CA MET A 141 7.95 -1.03 -14.07
C MET A 141 8.25 0.32 -13.42
N VAL A 142 9.20 0.35 -12.47
CA VAL A 142 9.60 1.57 -11.76
C VAL A 142 10.91 2.07 -12.35
N PRO A 143 10.97 3.31 -12.87
CA PRO A 143 12.20 3.83 -13.46
C PRO A 143 13.30 3.92 -12.40
N THR A 144 14.51 3.53 -12.79
CA THR A 144 15.70 3.67 -11.95
C THR A 144 16.36 5.04 -12.16
N SER A 145 17.40 5.34 -11.38
CA SER A 145 18.28 6.50 -11.65
C SER A 145 18.99 6.38 -13.00
N ASP A 146 19.18 5.16 -13.48
CA ASP A 146 19.87 4.87 -14.73
C ASP A 146 18.89 4.98 -15.89
N LYS A 147 19.18 5.89 -16.83
CA LYS A 147 18.32 6.15 -17.99
C LYS A 147 18.08 4.85 -18.77
N GLY A 148 16.82 4.53 -19.00
CA GLY A 148 16.40 3.36 -19.79
C GLY A 148 16.39 2.04 -19.03
N ARG A 149 16.64 2.03 -17.71
CA ARG A 149 16.51 0.85 -16.86
C ARG A 149 15.33 0.96 -15.92
N PHE A 150 14.67 -0.17 -15.69
CA PHE A 150 13.51 -0.25 -14.81
C PHE A 150 13.64 -1.39 -13.80
N TYR A 151 13.13 -1.16 -12.59
CA TYR A 151 12.84 -2.21 -11.63
C TYR A 151 11.49 -2.83 -11.93
N ALA A 152 11.43 -4.15 -12.06
CA ALA A 152 10.17 -4.88 -12.11
C ALA A 152 9.62 -5.02 -10.68
N PHE A 153 8.50 -4.34 -10.40
CA PHE A 153 7.90 -4.29 -9.08
C PHE A 153 6.62 -5.12 -9.02
N GLY A 154 6.56 -6.02 -8.05
CA GLY A 154 5.53 -7.04 -8.00
C GLY A 154 5.37 -7.69 -6.63
N ARG A 155 4.43 -8.63 -6.54
CA ARG A 155 4.17 -9.39 -5.32
C ARG A 155 4.53 -10.85 -5.55
N VAL A 156 5.23 -11.45 -4.58
CA VAL A 156 5.45 -12.89 -4.50
C VAL A 156 4.22 -13.52 -3.88
N PHE A 157 3.49 -14.34 -4.63
CA PHE A 157 2.30 -15.04 -4.17
C PHE A 157 2.65 -16.38 -3.51
N SER A 158 3.59 -17.13 -4.08
CA SER A 158 4.15 -18.36 -3.51
C SER A 158 5.64 -18.49 -3.80
N GLY A 159 6.31 -19.36 -3.06
CA GLY A 159 7.75 -19.59 -3.11
C GLY A 159 8.56 -18.40 -2.59
N LYS A 160 9.82 -18.32 -3.04
CA LYS A 160 10.70 -17.17 -2.82
C LYS A 160 11.37 -16.80 -4.12
N VAL A 161 11.58 -15.50 -4.34
CA VAL A 161 12.45 -15.01 -5.40
C VAL A 161 13.80 -14.67 -4.81
N ALA A 162 14.89 -15.13 -5.44
CA ALA A 162 16.24 -14.89 -4.96
C ALA A 162 17.15 -14.35 -6.05
N THR A 163 18.16 -13.59 -5.64
CA THR A 163 19.25 -13.14 -6.52
C THR A 163 19.98 -14.36 -7.09
N GLY A 164 20.21 -14.39 -8.41
CA GLY A 164 20.86 -15.51 -9.09
C GLY A 164 19.95 -16.71 -9.40
N MET A 165 18.68 -16.66 -9.00
CA MET A 165 17.71 -17.73 -9.30
C MET A 165 17.36 -17.75 -10.79
N LYS A 166 17.38 -18.94 -11.42
CA LYS A 166 16.79 -19.14 -12.75
C LYS A 166 15.28 -19.19 -12.62
N ALA A 167 14.59 -18.34 -13.38
CA ALA A 167 13.14 -18.27 -13.39
C ALA A 167 12.62 -18.16 -14.83
N ARG A 168 11.37 -18.57 -14.99
CA ARG A 168 10.57 -18.37 -16.20
C ARG A 168 9.86 -17.04 -16.07
N ILE A 169 10.06 -16.18 -17.05
CA ILE A 169 9.43 -14.87 -17.18
C ILE A 169 8.39 -15.03 -18.30
N GLN A 170 7.13 -15.09 -17.90
CA GLN A 170 5.97 -15.21 -18.76
C GLN A 170 5.37 -13.83 -18.98
N GLY A 171 5.38 -13.35 -20.21
CA GLY A 171 4.69 -12.12 -20.56
C GLY A 171 3.16 -12.29 -20.57
N PRO A 172 2.42 -11.20 -20.76
CA PRO A 172 0.96 -11.18 -20.63
C PRO A 172 0.23 -12.03 -21.68
N ASN A 173 0.89 -12.36 -22.81
CA ASN A 173 0.31 -13.15 -23.89
C ASN A 173 0.80 -14.60 -23.88
N PHE A 174 1.57 -15.02 -22.86
CA PHE A 174 2.05 -16.38 -22.74
C PHE A 174 0.88 -17.37 -22.66
N VAL A 175 0.99 -18.46 -23.43
CA VAL A 175 0.04 -19.58 -23.42
C VAL A 175 0.79 -20.86 -23.00
N PRO A 176 0.28 -21.60 -22.00
CA PRO A 176 0.87 -22.86 -21.56
C PRO A 176 1.16 -23.82 -22.73
N GLY A 177 2.34 -24.42 -22.72
CA GLY A 177 2.82 -25.33 -23.78
C GLY A 177 3.46 -24.64 -24.98
N LYS A 178 3.30 -23.32 -25.16
CA LYS A 178 4.00 -22.55 -26.19
C LYS A 178 5.29 -21.92 -25.65
N LYS A 179 6.19 -21.55 -26.57
CA LYS A 179 7.40 -20.76 -26.27
C LYS A 179 7.23 -19.26 -26.54
N GLU A 180 6.08 -18.87 -27.08
CA GLU A 180 5.76 -17.46 -27.35
C GLU A 180 5.62 -16.70 -26.03
N ASP A 181 6.22 -15.51 -25.95
CA ASP A 181 6.19 -14.63 -24.77
C ASP A 181 6.72 -15.31 -23.48
N LEU A 182 7.65 -16.26 -23.63
CA LEU A 182 8.31 -16.98 -22.54
C LEU A 182 9.83 -16.79 -22.61
N TYR A 183 10.43 -16.41 -21.49
CA TYR A 183 11.88 -16.25 -21.36
C TYR A 183 12.39 -16.99 -20.12
N GLU A 184 13.40 -17.83 -20.28
CA GLU A 184 14.08 -18.47 -19.15
C GLU A 184 15.39 -17.74 -18.85
N LYS A 185 15.42 -17.01 -17.73
CA LYS A 185 16.51 -16.10 -17.40
C LYS A 185 16.80 -16.09 -15.92
N THR A 186 18.01 -15.66 -15.58
CA THR A 186 18.44 -15.51 -14.20
C THR A 186 18.00 -14.15 -13.67
N ILE A 187 17.36 -14.13 -12.50
CA ILE A 187 17.06 -12.90 -11.77
C ILE A 187 18.38 -12.29 -11.30
N GLN A 188 18.71 -11.09 -11.79
CA GLN A 188 20.03 -10.51 -11.52
C GLN A 188 20.16 -10.09 -10.06
N ARG A 189 19.18 -9.33 -9.55
CA ARG A 189 19.13 -8.87 -8.15
C ARG A 189 17.69 -8.71 -7.67
N THR A 190 17.47 -9.06 -6.42
CA THR A 190 16.26 -8.77 -5.65
C THR A 190 16.50 -7.53 -4.77
N ILE A 191 15.52 -6.63 -4.71
CA ILE A 191 15.61 -5.38 -3.96
C ILE A 191 14.32 -5.12 -3.15
N LEU A 192 14.51 -4.56 -1.96
CA LEU A 192 13.46 -3.96 -1.15
C LEU A 192 13.39 -2.46 -1.46
N MET A 193 12.21 -1.98 -1.86
CA MET A 193 12.00 -0.56 -2.18
C MET A 193 11.38 0.17 -0.99
N MET A 194 12.13 1.11 -0.40
CA MET A 194 11.72 1.93 0.75
C MET A 194 11.54 3.41 0.33
N GLY A 195 10.65 3.63 -0.63
CA GLY A 195 10.36 4.95 -1.17
C GLY A 195 11.55 5.52 -1.97
N ARG A 196 12.38 6.33 -1.33
CA ARG A 196 13.57 6.94 -1.98
C ARG A 196 14.78 6.00 -2.00
N TYR A 197 14.83 5.03 -1.10
CA TYR A 197 15.96 4.13 -0.94
C TYR A 197 15.61 2.75 -1.51
N VAL A 198 16.63 2.09 -2.07
CA VAL A 198 16.55 0.70 -2.51
C VAL A 198 17.64 -0.08 -1.79
N GLU A 199 17.27 -1.21 -1.22
CA GLU A 199 18.19 -2.07 -0.48
C GLU A 199 18.25 -3.45 -1.17
N PRO A 200 19.44 -3.93 -1.59
CA PRO A 200 19.57 -5.28 -2.07
C PRO A 200 19.37 -6.29 -0.95
N ILE A 201 18.59 -7.32 -1.23
CA ILE A 201 18.37 -8.44 -0.32
C ILE A 201 18.52 -9.75 -1.07
N GLU A 202 18.90 -10.82 -0.39
CA GLU A 202 19.23 -12.10 -1.03
C GLU A 202 18.01 -12.81 -1.59
N ASP A 203 16.94 -12.89 -0.79
CA ASP A 203 15.67 -13.49 -1.16
C ASP A 203 14.45 -12.76 -0.57
N ILE A 204 13.29 -12.95 -1.21
CA ILE A 204 12.01 -12.36 -0.82
C ILE A 204 10.94 -13.46 -0.83
N PRO A 205 10.38 -13.84 0.32
CA PRO A 205 9.38 -14.90 0.40
C PRO A 205 7.97 -14.44 0.01
N SER A 206 7.09 -15.42 -0.20
CA SER A 206 5.66 -15.25 -0.42
C SER A 206 5.00 -14.26 0.55
N GLY A 207 4.00 -13.55 0.05
CA GLY A 207 3.28 -12.52 0.79
C GLY A 207 3.92 -11.13 0.72
N ASN A 208 5.21 -11.03 0.40
CA ASN A 208 5.93 -9.77 0.29
C ASN A 208 5.88 -9.16 -1.11
N ILE A 209 6.23 -7.87 -1.17
CA ILE A 209 6.43 -7.12 -2.40
C ILE A 209 7.93 -7.09 -2.70
N ALA A 210 8.27 -7.31 -3.95
CA ALA A 210 9.64 -7.45 -4.43
C ALA A 210 9.88 -6.49 -5.61
N GLY A 211 11.05 -5.85 -5.61
CA GLY A 211 11.63 -5.26 -6.81
C GLY A 211 12.69 -6.19 -7.40
N LEU A 212 12.73 -6.31 -8.73
CA LEU A 212 13.71 -7.13 -9.45
C LEU A 212 14.48 -6.29 -10.47
N VAL A 213 15.77 -6.57 -10.58
CA VAL A 213 16.66 -6.00 -11.59
C VAL A 213 16.88 -7.01 -12.72
N GLY A 214 16.88 -6.52 -13.97
CA GLY A 214 17.19 -7.32 -15.15
C GLY A 214 16.00 -8.04 -15.80
N VAL A 215 14.79 -7.85 -15.27
CA VAL A 215 13.54 -8.36 -15.85
C VAL A 215 12.96 -7.40 -16.91
N ASP A 216 13.38 -6.14 -16.88
CA ASP A 216 12.92 -5.04 -17.73
C ASP A 216 13.20 -5.21 -19.22
N GLN A 217 14.11 -6.10 -19.57
CA GLN A 217 14.39 -6.46 -20.97
C GLN A 217 13.36 -7.42 -21.56
N TYR A 218 12.57 -8.09 -20.71
CA TYR A 218 11.66 -9.17 -21.10
C TYR A 218 10.19 -8.81 -20.87
N LEU A 219 9.91 -7.94 -19.90
CA LEU A 219 8.55 -7.47 -19.60
C LEU A 219 8.42 -5.97 -19.84
N VAL A 220 7.39 -5.59 -20.61
CA VAL A 220 7.11 -4.17 -20.91
C VAL A 220 6.21 -3.52 -19.85
N LYS A 221 5.15 -4.21 -19.39
CA LYS A 221 4.18 -3.67 -18.42
C LYS A 221 4.08 -4.52 -17.16
N GLY A 222 3.82 -5.81 -17.36
CA GLY A 222 3.62 -6.77 -16.31
C GLY A 222 3.67 -8.18 -16.88
N GLY A 223 3.70 -9.16 -16.00
CA GLY A 223 3.85 -10.57 -16.34
C GLY A 223 4.03 -11.44 -15.11
N THR A 224 4.08 -12.74 -15.33
CA THR A 224 4.25 -13.75 -14.29
C THR A 224 5.70 -14.22 -14.26
N ILE A 225 6.27 -14.33 -13.07
CA ILE A 225 7.58 -14.93 -12.84
C ILE A 225 7.39 -16.20 -12.04
N THR A 226 7.92 -17.31 -12.54
CA THR A 226 7.69 -18.62 -11.95
C THR A 226 8.88 -19.57 -12.08
N THR A 227 8.95 -20.55 -11.19
CA THR A 227 9.84 -21.72 -11.31
C THR A 227 9.11 -22.98 -11.74
N TYR A 228 7.78 -22.96 -11.75
CA TYR A 228 6.96 -24.10 -12.11
C TYR A 228 6.81 -24.22 -13.64
N LYS A 229 7.07 -25.42 -14.16
CA LYS A 229 7.17 -25.63 -15.60
C LYS A 229 5.82 -25.53 -16.32
N ASP A 230 4.78 -26.01 -15.65
CA ASP A 230 3.41 -26.08 -16.19
C ASP A 230 2.54 -24.93 -15.67
N ALA A 231 3.17 -23.88 -15.16
CA ALA A 231 2.52 -22.71 -14.63
C ALA A 231 1.75 -21.95 -15.71
N HIS A 232 0.55 -21.52 -15.35
CA HIS A 232 -0.24 -20.57 -16.11
C HIS A 232 0.06 -19.14 -15.64
N ASN A 233 -0.41 -18.16 -16.41
CA ASN A 233 -0.25 -16.78 -16.03
C ASN A 233 -1.13 -16.42 -14.81
N LEU A 234 -0.66 -15.41 -14.07
CA LEU A 234 -1.52 -14.63 -13.20
C LEU A 234 -2.30 -13.63 -14.05
N ARG A 235 -3.58 -13.45 -13.75
CA ARG A 235 -4.50 -12.62 -14.52
C ARG A 235 -3.98 -11.20 -14.64
N VAL A 236 -3.95 -10.73 -15.89
CA VAL A 236 -3.54 -9.36 -16.22
C VAL A 236 -4.53 -8.37 -15.59
N MET A 237 -3.99 -7.26 -15.07
CA MET A 237 -4.80 -6.20 -14.48
C MET A 237 -5.78 -5.61 -15.52
N LYS A 238 -7.07 -5.67 -15.19
CA LYS A 238 -8.12 -4.95 -15.92
C LYS A 238 -8.19 -3.52 -15.40
N PHE A 239 -7.98 -2.56 -16.28
CA PHE A 239 -8.19 -1.14 -15.95
C PHE A 239 -9.69 -0.84 -15.98
N SER A 240 -10.17 -0.12 -14.97
CA SER A 240 -11.58 0.34 -14.90
C SER A 240 -11.91 1.37 -15.98
N VAL A 241 -10.88 1.95 -16.61
CA VAL A 241 -11.00 2.99 -17.63
C VAL A 241 -10.31 2.55 -18.92
N SER A 242 -10.94 2.85 -20.05
CA SER A 242 -10.33 2.67 -21.35
C SER A 242 -9.46 3.89 -21.70
N PRO A 243 -8.28 3.71 -22.32
CA PRO A 243 -7.50 4.83 -22.81
C PRO A 243 -8.20 5.46 -24.02
N VAL A 244 -8.92 6.56 -23.79
CA VAL A 244 -9.72 7.26 -24.83
C VAL A 244 -8.89 8.24 -25.63
N VAL A 245 -7.96 8.94 -24.98
CA VAL A 245 -7.17 10.01 -25.61
C VAL A 245 -6.08 9.40 -26.48
N ARG A 246 -6.03 9.80 -27.75
CA ARG A 246 -4.98 9.43 -28.72
C ARG A 246 -4.17 10.67 -29.07
N VAL A 247 -2.86 10.55 -29.09
CA VAL A 247 -1.92 11.63 -29.44
C VAL A 247 -0.95 11.07 -30.48
N ALA A 248 -0.77 11.77 -31.59
CA ALA A 248 0.28 11.48 -32.55
C ALA A 248 1.60 12.09 -32.02
N VAL A 249 2.68 11.32 -32.05
CA VAL A 249 4.00 11.75 -31.58
C VAL A 249 5.00 11.53 -32.70
N GLU A 250 5.70 12.59 -33.08
CA GLU A 250 6.75 12.58 -34.10
C GLU A 250 8.00 13.29 -33.56
N PRO A 251 9.21 12.80 -33.86
CA PRO A 251 10.43 13.47 -33.44
C PRO A 251 10.61 14.75 -34.27
N LYS A 252 11.06 15.82 -33.62
CA LYS A 252 11.34 17.09 -34.33
C LYS A 252 12.38 16.90 -35.45
N ASN A 253 13.37 16.04 -35.22
CA ASN A 253 14.36 15.65 -36.22
C ASN A 253 14.15 14.19 -36.60
N ALA A 254 14.06 13.89 -37.90
CA ALA A 254 13.90 12.51 -38.38
C ALA A 254 15.03 11.57 -37.92
N GLY A 255 16.26 12.10 -37.75
CA GLY A 255 17.41 11.33 -37.26
C GLY A 255 17.30 10.87 -35.79
N ASP A 256 16.39 11.47 -35.01
CA ASP A 256 16.15 11.09 -33.61
C ASP A 256 15.07 9.99 -33.46
N LEU A 257 14.50 9.49 -34.57
CA LEU A 257 13.47 8.44 -34.54
C LEU A 257 13.87 7.18 -33.73
N PRO A 258 15.13 6.68 -33.77
CA PRO A 258 15.52 5.53 -32.95
C PRO A 258 15.56 5.79 -31.44
N LYS A 259 15.52 7.07 -31.01
CA LYS A 259 15.52 7.48 -29.60
C LYS A 259 14.11 7.73 -29.06
N LEU A 260 13.13 7.87 -29.95
CA LEU A 260 11.72 8.06 -29.62
C LEU A 260 11.09 6.73 -29.22
#